data_AF-A0A4R0NDZ3-F1
#
_entry.id   AF-A0A4R0NDZ3-F1
#
_cell.length_a   1.000
_cell.length_b   1.000
_cell.length_c   1.000
_cell.angle_alpha   90.00
_cell.angle_beta   90.00
_cell.angle_gamma   90.00
#
_symmetry.space_group_name_H-M   'P 1'
#
loop_
_entity.id
_entity.type
_entity.pdbx_description
1 polymer ?
#
loop_
_entity_poly.entity_id
_entity_poly.type
_entity_poly.pdbx_seq_one_letter_code
_entity_poly.pdbx_strand_id
1 'polypeptide(L)'
;MHTIFHQSIQNNWTKPEQILSPKTLVIGSFNPYNAIGEKVDYYYGRSGNYFWKRIAIIIGFEENYFFDPVNGFKRKLSIMNNKFCCLDVINSIEFSGSDDNLIKNYVDDHIFKKFSDDKVFTRKVLKGTINLAKGFNKEILTTLNNTNTIKKVIHTMGNTRIPSPLLAKPFEKKLAQNGFGGFIAEIHKTCSSNNIEFVNESLSPSAYAVRNGATSIPKLDTWLSQHLNLVP
;
A
#
# COMPACT_ATOMS: atom_id res chain seq x y z
N MET A 1 25.05 -6.71 -1.15
CA MET A 1 23.86 -5.81 -1.02
C MET A 1 22.83 -6.22 -2.05
N HIS A 2 21.57 -6.36 -1.65
CA HIS A 2 20.49 -6.84 -2.52
C HIS A 2 19.26 -5.94 -2.38
N THR A 3 18.70 -5.46 -3.49
CA THR A 3 17.57 -4.50 -3.46
C THR A 3 16.36 -5.10 -4.15
N ILE A 4 15.22 -5.06 -3.47
CA ILE A 4 13.92 -5.48 -4.00
C ILE A 4 13.09 -4.23 -4.24
N PHE A 5 12.67 -4.03 -5.48
CA PHE A 5 11.79 -2.94 -5.87
C PHE A 5 10.32 -3.33 -5.79
N HIS A 6 9.46 -2.33 -5.70
CA HIS A 6 8.02 -2.49 -5.82
C HIS A 6 7.63 -2.93 -7.25
N GLN A 7 6.57 -3.73 -7.39
CA GLN A 7 6.07 -4.16 -8.70
C GLN A 7 5.67 -2.99 -9.61
N SER A 8 5.09 -1.93 -9.04
CA SER A 8 4.67 -0.75 -9.82
C SER A 8 5.81 -0.07 -10.58
N ILE A 9 7.01 -0.06 -10.02
CA ILE A 9 8.19 0.52 -10.65
C ILE A 9 8.64 -0.34 -11.82
N GLN A 10 8.76 -1.65 -11.58
CA GLN A 10 9.26 -2.60 -12.59
C GLN A 10 8.28 -2.79 -13.74
N ASN A 11 6.98 -2.71 -13.46
CA ASN A 11 5.92 -2.91 -14.45
C ASN A 11 5.34 -1.59 -14.97
N ASN A 12 5.91 -0.44 -14.60
CA ASN A 12 5.46 0.90 -14.99
C ASN A 12 3.94 1.10 -14.88
N TRP A 13 3.38 0.82 -13.71
CA TRP A 13 1.93 0.92 -13.49
C TRP A 13 1.42 2.36 -13.67
N THR A 14 0.13 2.47 -13.96
CA THR A 14 -0.56 3.75 -14.07
C THR A 14 -0.41 4.59 -12.81
N LYS A 15 0.03 5.83 -12.99
CA LYS A 15 0.28 6.79 -11.93
C LYS A 15 -0.94 7.66 -11.61
N PRO A 16 -1.01 8.29 -10.43
CA PRO A 16 -2.14 9.14 -10.05
C PRO A 16 -2.50 10.24 -11.06
N GLU A 17 -1.51 10.87 -11.70
CA GLU A 17 -1.72 11.92 -12.71
C GLU A 17 -2.41 11.42 -13.99
N GLN A 18 -2.40 10.11 -14.22
CA GLN A 18 -3.07 9.47 -15.35
C GLN A 18 -4.52 9.06 -15.02
N ILE A 19 -4.92 9.15 -13.74
CA ILE A 19 -6.31 8.90 -13.32
C ILE A 19 -7.09 10.20 -13.44
N LEU A 20 -8.28 10.14 -14.04
CA LEU A 20 -9.10 11.33 -14.24
C LEU A 20 -9.62 11.83 -12.90
N SER A 21 -9.11 12.99 -12.44
CA SER A 21 -9.64 13.75 -11.30
C SER A 21 -9.95 12.93 -10.02
N PRO A 22 -9.03 12.08 -9.53
CA PRO A 22 -9.26 11.29 -8.31
C PRO A 22 -9.50 12.19 -7.12
N LYS A 23 -10.39 11.77 -6.21
CA LYS A 23 -10.77 12.52 -5.00
C LYS A 23 -10.10 11.99 -3.73
N THR A 24 -9.80 10.69 -3.71
CA THR A 24 -9.10 10.03 -2.61
C THR A 24 -7.78 9.41 -3.09
N LEU A 25 -6.70 9.61 -2.34
CA LEU A 25 -5.48 8.83 -2.48
C LEU A 25 -5.49 7.70 -1.45
N VAL A 26 -5.39 6.46 -1.91
CA VAL A 26 -5.27 5.26 -1.07
C VAL A 26 -3.80 4.87 -0.97
N ILE A 27 -3.24 4.88 0.24
CA ILE A 27 -1.85 4.47 0.46
C ILE A 27 -1.74 3.07 1.08
N GLY A 28 -1.04 2.17 0.38
CA GLY A 28 -0.71 0.83 0.86
C GLY A 28 0.70 0.72 1.43
N SER A 29 1.13 -0.50 1.73
CA SER A 29 2.44 -0.80 2.31
C SER A 29 3.52 -0.97 1.24
N PHE A 30 3.58 -2.17 0.65
CA PHE A 30 4.58 -2.61 -0.32
C PHE A 30 4.18 -3.93 -0.99
N ASN A 31 4.19 -3.99 -2.32
CA ASN A 31 4.15 -5.21 -3.11
C ASN A 31 5.50 -5.51 -3.78
N PRO A 32 6.31 -6.45 -3.26
CA PRO A 32 7.65 -6.75 -3.81
C PRO A 32 7.56 -7.34 -5.22
N TYR A 33 8.46 -6.88 -6.09
CA TYR A 33 8.68 -7.50 -7.38
C TYR A 33 9.45 -8.81 -7.23
N ASN A 34 8.84 -9.89 -7.73
CA ASN A 34 9.47 -11.19 -7.88
C ASN A 34 9.39 -11.59 -9.35
N ALA A 35 10.52 -11.81 -10.02
CA ALA A 35 10.59 -12.19 -11.43
C ALA A 35 9.76 -13.44 -11.75
N ILE A 36 9.79 -14.44 -10.86
CA ILE A 36 9.12 -15.74 -11.00
C ILE A 36 7.79 -15.84 -10.24
N GLY A 37 7.37 -14.76 -9.58
CA GLY A 37 6.15 -14.73 -8.75
C GLY A 37 4.91 -14.23 -9.50
N GLU A 38 3.79 -14.17 -8.78
CA GLU A 38 2.53 -13.59 -9.27
C GLU A 38 2.76 -12.14 -9.74
N LYS A 39 2.51 -11.91 -11.03
CA LYS A 39 2.48 -10.58 -11.62
C LYS A 39 1.06 -10.04 -11.49
N VAL A 40 0.94 -8.84 -10.95
CA VAL A 40 -0.34 -8.15 -10.85
C VAL A 40 -0.33 -6.89 -11.71
N ASP A 41 -1.51 -6.52 -12.19
CA ASP A 41 -1.73 -5.40 -13.11
C ASP A 41 -1.77 -4.04 -12.39
N TYR A 42 -2.07 -4.04 -11.08
CA TYR A 42 -2.19 -2.83 -10.29
C TYR A 42 -2.08 -3.08 -8.77
N TYR A 43 -2.11 -2.01 -7.98
CA TYR A 43 -2.16 -2.06 -6.52
C TYR A 43 -3.31 -2.94 -6.03
N TYR A 44 -3.08 -3.69 -4.95
CA TYR A 44 -4.02 -4.68 -4.41
C TYR A 44 -4.48 -5.78 -5.38
N GLY A 45 -3.80 -5.97 -6.52
CA GLY A 45 -4.22 -6.91 -7.57
C GLY A 45 -4.02 -8.40 -7.28
N ARG A 46 -3.49 -8.78 -6.12
CA ARG A 46 -3.38 -10.21 -5.73
C ARG A 46 -4.76 -10.76 -5.44
N SER A 47 -5.09 -11.94 -5.96
CA SER A 47 -6.41 -12.59 -5.80
C SER A 47 -6.81 -12.84 -4.34
N GLY A 48 -5.85 -12.96 -3.42
CA GLY A 48 -6.11 -13.06 -1.99
C GLY A 48 -6.51 -11.75 -1.32
N ASN A 49 -6.25 -10.59 -1.94
CA ASN A 49 -6.58 -9.29 -1.37
C ASN A 49 -8.06 -8.97 -1.59
N TYR A 50 -8.73 -8.48 -0.55
CA TYR A 50 -10.16 -8.19 -0.56
C TYR A 50 -10.49 -6.80 -1.10
N PHE A 51 -9.52 -5.92 -1.40
CA PHE A 51 -9.78 -4.54 -1.80
C PHE A 51 -10.67 -4.46 -3.04
N TRP A 52 -10.21 -5.03 -4.17
CA TRP A 52 -10.99 -5.06 -5.41
C TRP A 52 -12.23 -5.95 -5.31
N LYS A 53 -12.15 -7.03 -4.55
CA LYS A 53 -13.26 -7.96 -4.31
C LYS A 53 -14.45 -7.26 -3.66
N ARG A 54 -14.17 -6.49 -2.61
CA ARG A 54 -15.21 -5.74 -1.88
C ARG A 54 -15.73 -4.59 -2.70
N ILE A 55 -14.87 -3.86 -3.42
CA ILE A 55 -15.32 -2.83 -4.37
C ILE A 55 -16.34 -3.45 -5.34
N ALA A 56 -16.04 -4.60 -5.96
CA ALA A 56 -16.96 -5.25 -6.90
C ALA A 56 -18.33 -5.53 -6.28
N ILE A 57 -18.37 -6.13 -5.09
CA ILE A 57 -19.60 -6.43 -4.37
C ILE A 57 -20.38 -5.15 -4.02
N ILE A 58 -19.69 -4.11 -3.54
CA ILE A 58 -20.30 -2.82 -3.17
C ILE A 58 -21.01 -2.18 -4.38
N ILE A 59 -20.42 -2.27 -5.56
CA ILE A 59 -20.99 -1.72 -6.79
C ILE A 59 -21.90 -2.70 -7.56
N GLY A 60 -22.30 -3.81 -6.92
CA GLY A 60 -23.31 -4.74 -7.44
C GLY A 60 -22.80 -5.78 -8.46
N PHE A 61 -21.51 -6.05 -8.50
CA PHE A 61 -20.90 -7.08 -9.35
C PHE A 61 -20.38 -8.28 -8.54
N GLU A 62 -20.13 -9.38 -9.23
CA GLU A 62 -19.49 -10.58 -8.68
C GLU A 62 -18.09 -10.30 -8.11
N GLU A 63 -17.71 -11.03 -7.07
CA GLU A 63 -16.46 -10.81 -6.30
C GLU A 63 -15.20 -10.68 -7.19
N ASN A 64 -15.12 -11.48 -8.26
CA ASN A 64 -13.95 -11.55 -9.12
C ASN A 64 -14.02 -10.61 -10.34
N TYR A 65 -14.97 -9.68 -10.40
CA TYR A 65 -15.21 -8.80 -11.55
C TYR A 65 -13.96 -8.05 -12.06
N PHE A 66 -13.08 -7.62 -11.15
CA PHE A 66 -11.84 -6.90 -11.47
C PHE A 66 -10.62 -7.80 -11.72
N PHE A 67 -10.76 -9.11 -11.56
CA PHE A 67 -9.69 -10.10 -11.77
C PHE A 67 -9.80 -10.83 -13.11
N ASP A 68 -10.66 -10.34 -14.00
CA ASP A 68 -10.75 -10.78 -15.39
C ASP A 68 -9.42 -10.52 -16.12
N PRO A 69 -8.81 -11.54 -16.77
CA PRO A 69 -7.50 -11.39 -17.42
C PRO A 69 -7.45 -10.40 -18.58
N VAL A 70 -8.59 -10.09 -19.21
CA VAL A 70 -8.67 -9.25 -20.41
C VAL A 70 -9.12 -7.83 -20.08
N ASN A 71 -10.10 -7.69 -19.19
CA ASN A 71 -10.81 -6.45 -18.90
C ASN A 71 -10.62 -5.96 -17.47
N GLY A 72 -10.05 -6.76 -16.57
CA GLY A 72 -9.92 -6.45 -15.15
C GLY A 72 -9.25 -5.10 -14.89
N PHE A 73 -8.10 -4.86 -15.56
CA PHE A 73 -7.39 -3.59 -15.44
C PHE A 73 -8.20 -2.39 -15.95
N LYS A 74 -8.83 -2.50 -17.13
CA LYS A 74 -9.67 -1.44 -17.69
C LYS A 74 -10.85 -1.11 -16.78
N ARG A 75 -11.47 -2.13 -16.16
CA ARG A 75 -12.54 -1.97 -15.18
C ARG A 75 -12.04 -1.22 -13.93
N LYS A 76 -10.84 -1.54 -13.42
CA LYS A 76 -10.21 -0.82 -12.29
C LYS A 76 -10.01 0.66 -12.63
N LEU A 77 -9.45 0.97 -13.80
CA LEU A 77 -9.27 2.36 -14.26
C LEU A 77 -10.61 3.10 -14.37
N SER A 78 -11.63 2.46 -14.93
CA SER A 78 -12.96 3.06 -15.08
C SER A 78 -13.59 3.44 -13.75
N ILE A 79 -13.49 2.59 -12.71
CA ILE A 79 -14.08 2.90 -11.40
C ILE A 79 -13.23 3.90 -10.61
N MET A 80 -11.92 3.94 -10.83
CA MET A 80 -11.01 4.88 -10.19
C MET A 80 -11.21 6.32 -10.65
N ASN A 81 -11.58 6.53 -11.92
CA ASN A 81 -11.87 7.85 -12.46
C ASN A 81 -12.93 8.59 -11.63
N ASN A 82 -12.62 9.83 -11.27
CA ASN A 82 -13.40 10.72 -10.40
C ASN A 82 -13.62 10.19 -8.97
N LYS A 83 -12.96 9.10 -8.58
CA LYS A 83 -13.12 8.47 -7.26
C LYS A 83 -11.82 8.41 -6.50
N PHE A 84 -10.88 7.56 -6.89
CA PHE A 84 -9.65 7.34 -6.13
C PHE A 84 -8.47 6.91 -7.01
N CYS A 85 -7.28 7.03 -6.45
CA CYS A 85 -6.04 6.47 -7.00
C CYS A 85 -5.24 5.79 -5.89
N CYS A 86 -4.23 4.99 -6.25
CA CYS A 86 -3.44 4.22 -5.30
C CYS A 86 -1.95 4.48 -5.46
N LEU A 87 -1.25 4.49 -4.32
CA LEU A 87 0.20 4.40 -4.23
C LEU A 87 0.57 3.51 -3.03
N ASP A 88 1.77 2.96 -3.01
CA ASP A 88 2.32 2.30 -1.83
C ASP A 88 3.42 3.17 -1.21
N VAL A 89 3.54 3.11 0.12
CA VAL A 89 4.48 3.94 0.89
C VAL A 89 5.94 3.60 0.60
N ILE A 90 6.23 2.35 0.23
CA ILE A 90 7.59 1.87 0.01
C ILE A 90 7.79 1.58 -1.49
N ASN A 91 8.89 2.08 -2.04
CA ASN A 91 9.34 1.81 -3.40
C ASN A 91 10.39 0.70 -3.45
N SER A 92 11.21 0.57 -2.41
CA SER A 92 12.23 -0.48 -2.36
C SER A 92 12.60 -0.87 -0.94
N ILE A 93 13.15 -2.07 -0.80
CA ILE A 93 13.83 -2.53 0.40
C ILE A 93 15.22 -3.01 0.00
N GLU A 94 16.25 -2.40 0.58
CA GLU A 94 17.63 -2.83 0.47
C GLU A 94 17.99 -3.72 1.67
N PHE A 95 18.59 -4.86 1.36
CA PHE A 95 19.07 -5.85 2.30
C PHE A 95 20.60 -5.82 2.32
N SER A 96 21.17 -5.64 3.51
CA SER A 96 22.62 -5.64 3.73
C SER A 96 23.01 -6.50 4.91
N GLY A 97 24.17 -7.15 4.82
CA GLY A 97 24.67 -8.13 5.77
C GLY A 97 26.01 -8.67 5.28
N SER A 98 26.70 -9.44 6.12
CA SER A 98 28.03 -9.98 5.80
C SER A 98 28.01 -11.25 4.93
N ASP A 99 26.84 -11.86 4.75
CA ASP A 99 26.67 -13.12 4.00
C ASP A 99 25.55 -12.96 2.96
N ASP A 100 25.93 -12.91 1.68
CA ASP A 100 25.00 -12.76 0.57
C ASP A 100 24.09 -14.00 0.38
N ASN A 101 24.56 -15.21 0.71
CA ASN A 101 23.75 -16.43 0.64
C ASN A 101 22.65 -16.40 1.70
N LEU A 102 22.98 -15.93 2.90
CA LEU A 102 22.00 -15.76 3.97
C LEU A 102 20.93 -14.72 3.59
N ILE A 103 21.33 -13.61 2.96
CA ILE A 103 20.41 -12.59 2.44
C ILE A 103 19.48 -13.20 1.40
N LYS A 104 20.03 -13.91 0.42
CA LYS A 104 19.24 -14.56 -0.64
C LYS A 104 18.22 -15.55 -0.07
N ASN A 105 18.64 -16.44 0.81
CA ASN A 105 17.76 -17.41 1.46
C ASN A 105 16.64 -16.72 2.26
N TYR A 106 16.97 -15.65 2.99
CA TYR A 106 15.97 -14.87 3.71
C TYR A 106 14.94 -14.25 2.76
N VAL A 107 15.40 -13.65 1.67
CA VAL A 107 14.55 -13.05 0.63
C VAL A 107 13.61 -14.10 0.02
N ASP A 108 14.14 -15.23 -0.42
CA ASP A 108 13.35 -16.29 -1.05
C ASP A 108 12.27 -16.85 -0.11
N ASP A 109 12.62 -17.08 1.16
CA ASP A 109 11.71 -17.72 2.11
C ASP A 109 10.70 -16.78 2.77
N HIS A 110 11.05 -15.50 2.96
CA HIS A 110 10.25 -14.56 3.75
C HIS A 110 9.67 -13.42 2.92
N ILE A 111 10.33 -13.02 1.83
CA ILE A 111 9.88 -11.94 0.96
C ILE A 111 9.04 -12.49 -0.20
N PHE A 112 9.48 -13.57 -0.85
CA PHE A 112 8.78 -14.10 -2.01
C PHE A 112 7.70 -15.13 -1.67
N LYS A 113 7.87 -15.93 -0.61
CA LYS A 113 6.88 -16.97 -0.22
C LYS A 113 5.87 -16.54 0.84
N LYS A 114 6.28 -15.71 1.82
CA LYS A 114 5.49 -15.45 3.05
C LYS A 114 5.43 -13.97 3.42
N PHE A 115 5.18 -13.11 2.44
CA PHE A 115 5.22 -11.67 2.70
C PHE A 115 4.03 -11.19 3.54
N SER A 116 4.21 -11.17 4.86
CA SER A 116 3.33 -10.47 5.77
C SER A 116 3.78 -9.02 5.92
N ASP A 117 2.80 -8.10 6.00
CA ASP A 117 3.06 -6.66 6.19
C ASP A 117 3.95 -6.38 7.41
N ASP A 118 3.89 -7.22 8.45
CA ASP A 118 4.73 -7.10 9.65
C ASP A 118 6.24 -7.22 9.37
N LYS A 119 6.63 -8.00 8.36
CA LYS A 119 8.05 -8.19 8.01
C LYS A 119 8.62 -7.00 7.23
N VAL A 120 7.77 -6.26 6.52
CA VAL A 120 8.13 -5.10 5.68
C VAL A 120 8.72 -3.96 6.52
N PHE A 121 8.12 -3.73 7.68
CA PHE A 121 8.52 -2.62 8.55
C PHE A 121 9.61 -2.99 9.56
N THR A 122 10.07 -4.24 9.58
CA THR A 122 11.16 -4.66 10.46
C THR A 122 12.50 -4.10 9.97
N ARG A 123 13.38 -3.66 10.87
CA ARG A 123 14.72 -3.11 10.51
C ARG A 123 15.81 -4.16 10.47
N LYS A 124 15.72 -5.15 11.35
CA LYS A 124 16.73 -6.19 11.55
C LYS A 124 16.05 -7.54 11.62
N VAL A 125 16.56 -8.49 10.87
CA VAL A 125 16.06 -9.86 10.84
C VAL A 125 17.20 -10.83 11.17
N LEU A 126 16.86 -12.07 11.54
CA LEU A 126 17.83 -13.08 11.96
C LEU A 126 18.80 -12.57 13.04
N LYS A 127 18.25 -12.08 14.17
CA LYS A 127 19.03 -11.52 15.30
C LYS A 127 19.99 -10.37 14.93
N GLY A 128 19.75 -9.70 13.80
CA GLY A 128 20.50 -8.52 13.39
C GLY A 128 21.62 -8.76 12.37
N THR A 129 21.72 -9.98 11.84
CA THR A 129 22.67 -10.33 10.78
C THR A 129 22.32 -9.67 9.44
N ILE A 130 21.03 -9.44 9.18
CA ILE A 130 20.56 -8.73 7.99
C ILE A 130 19.85 -7.44 8.42
N ASN A 131 20.32 -6.33 7.85
CA ASN A 131 19.72 -5.00 7.96
C ASN A 131 18.84 -4.71 6.75
N LEU A 132 17.71 -4.06 7.00
CA LEU A 132 16.75 -3.63 5.99
C LEU A 132 16.66 -2.10 5.99
N ALA A 133 16.93 -1.48 4.85
CA ALA A 133 16.70 -0.06 4.60
C ALA A 133 15.56 0.11 3.59
N LYS A 134 14.65 1.06 3.84
CA LYS A 134 13.47 1.28 2.97
C LYS A 134 13.70 2.53 2.12
N GLY A 135 13.44 2.43 0.83
CA GLY A 135 13.25 3.57 -0.05
C GLY A 135 11.78 3.96 -0.05
N PHE A 136 11.44 5.10 0.56
CA PHE A 136 10.06 5.60 0.62
C PHE A 136 9.62 6.26 -0.70
N ASN A 137 8.34 6.13 -1.02
CA ASN A 137 7.77 6.60 -2.28
C ASN A 137 7.46 8.09 -2.26
N LYS A 138 8.46 8.92 -2.61
CA LYS A 138 8.31 10.39 -2.67
C LYS A 138 7.28 10.86 -3.69
N GLU A 139 6.84 10.02 -4.62
CA GLU A 139 5.73 10.33 -5.54
C GLU A 139 4.44 10.67 -4.79
N ILE A 140 4.21 10.08 -3.60
CA ILE A 140 3.07 10.45 -2.74
C ILE A 140 3.08 11.95 -2.43
N LEU A 141 4.23 12.50 -2.04
CA LEU A 141 4.35 13.93 -1.72
C LEU A 141 4.20 14.80 -2.97
N THR A 142 4.78 14.37 -4.10
CA THR A 142 4.63 15.05 -5.38
C THR A 142 3.17 15.10 -5.82
N THR A 143 2.45 13.98 -5.75
CA THR A 143 1.01 13.90 -6.06
C THR A 143 0.20 14.83 -5.16
N LEU A 144 0.44 14.82 -3.84
CA LEU A 144 -0.31 15.64 -2.90
C LEU A 144 -0.03 17.13 -3.00
N ASN A 145 1.18 17.53 -3.42
CA ASN A 145 1.52 18.94 -3.66
C ASN A 145 0.95 19.47 -4.97
N ASN A 146 0.85 18.63 -6.00
CA ASN A 146 0.47 19.07 -7.34
C ASN A 146 -1.02 18.85 -7.67
N THR A 147 -1.74 18.12 -6.82
CA THR A 147 -3.16 17.82 -7.05
C THR A 147 -4.07 19.00 -6.76
N ASN A 148 -5.08 19.19 -7.61
CA ASN A 148 -6.23 20.07 -7.34
C ASN A 148 -7.51 19.28 -6.98
N THR A 149 -7.53 17.97 -7.24
CA THR A 149 -8.74 17.13 -7.12
C THR A 149 -8.77 16.25 -5.88
N ILE A 150 -7.61 15.79 -5.38
CA ILE A 150 -7.54 14.94 -4.19
C ILE A 150 -7.85 15.80 -2.98
N LYS A 151 -8.83 15.37 -2.18
CA LYS A 151 -9.27 16.02 -0.94
C LYS A 151 -9.13 15.13 0.28
N LYS A 152 -8.80 13.86 0.08
CA LYS A 152 -8.71 12.85 1.13
C LYS A 152 -7.55 11.88 0.89
N VAL A 153 -6.87 11.49 1.95
CA VAL A 153 -5.92 10.40 2.01
C VAL A 153 -6.44 9.36 2.99
N ILE A 154 -6.45 8.09 2.58
CA ILE A 154 -6.72 6.95 3.45
C ILE A 154 -5.58 5.94 3.32
N HIS A 155 -5.41 5.06 4.29
CA HIS A 155 -4.43 3.98 4.21
C HIS A 155 -5.04 2.61 4.52
N THR A 156 -4.43 1.54 4.00
CA THR A 156 -4.92 0.15 4.17
C THR A 156 -3.98 -0.74 4.97
N MET A 157 -3.02 -0.13 5.68
CA MET A 157 -2.02 -0.85 6.47
C MET A 157 -2.54 -1.30 7.86
N GLY A 158 -3.81 -0.99 8.18
CA GLY A 158 -4.47 -1.30 9.43
C GLY A 158 -4.24 -0.26 10.53
N ASN A 159 -5.20 -0.15 11.46
CA ASN A 159 -5.22 0.80 12.57
C ASN A 159 -4.00 0.74 13.51
N THR A 160 -3.29 -0.38 13.56
CA THR A 160 -2.11 -0.54 14.42
C THR A 160 -0.87 0.13 13.84
N ARG A 161 -0.87 0.42 12.54
CA ARG A 161 0.32 0.90 11.81
C ARG A 161 0.49 2.40 11.86
N ILE A 162 -0.60 3.16 11.78
CA ILE A 162 -0.62 4.61 11.95
C ILE A 162 -1.71 4.95 12.98
N PRO A 163 -1.51 4.58 14.27
CA PRO A 163 -2.50 4.84 15.31
C PRO A 163 -2.68 6.35 15.53
N SER A 164 -3.91 6.76 15.83
CA SER A 164 -4.21 8.12 16.32
C SER A 164 -3.45 8.42 17.63
N PRO A 165 -2.85 9.61 17.82
CA PRO A 165 -2.77 10.75 16.90
C PRO A 165 -1.49 10.69 16.03
N LEU A 166 -1.48 9.80 15.03
CA LEU A 166 -0.54 9.76 13.91
C LEU A 166 0.88 9.27 14.22
N LEU A 167 1.04 8.43 15.24
CA LEU A 167 2.33 7.86 15.60
C LEU A 167 2.59 6.57 14.84
N ALA A 168 3.14 6.67 13.63
CA ALA A 168 3.43 5.49 12.81
C ALA A 168 4.35 4.49 13.54
N LYS A 169 4.00 3.20 13.47
CA LYS A 169 4.73 2.09 14.09
C LYS A 169 5.28 1.14 13.03
N PRO A 170 6.48 0.57 13.18
CA PRO A 170 7.41 0.75 14.29
C PRO A 170 8.07 2.13 14.27
N PHE A 171 8.29 2.69 15.46
CA PHE A 171 9.00 3.95 15.59
C PHE A 171 10.51 3.72 15.50
N GLU A 172 11.08 4.04 14.34
CA GLU A 172 12.51 3.90 14.09
C GLU A 172 13.28 5.11 14.68
N LYS A 173 13.39 5.18 16.02
CA LYS A 173 14.03 6.30 16.76
C LYS A 173 15.32 6.83 16.15
N LYS A 174 16.18 5.91 15.68
CA LYS A 174 17.51 6.24 15.10
C LYS A 174 17.44 6.85 13.70
N LEU A 175 16.33 6.66 12.98
CA LEU A 175 16.14 7.21 11.62
C LEU A 175 15.37 8.52 11.64
N ALA A 176 14.55 8.77 12.67
CA ALA A 176 13.74 9.99 12.80
C ALA A 176 12.99 10.31 11.49
N GLN A 177 13.28 11.45 10.85
CA GLN A 177 12.70 11.89 9.58
C GLN A 177 12.95 10.90 8.42
N ASN A 178 14.05 10.14 8.47
CA ASN A 178 14.41 9.17 7.43
C ASN A 178 13.76 7.79 7.62
N GLY A 179 12.98 7.60 8.69
CA GLY A 179 12.27 6.35 8.98
C GLY A 179 10.80 6.42 8.59
N PHE A 180 10.07 5.31 8.78
CA PHE A 180 8.65 5.24 8.41
C PHE A 180 7.81 6.32 9.10
N GLY A 181 8.01 6.55 10.40
CA GLY A 181 7.32 7.61 11.13
C GLY A 181 7.61 9.02 10.61
N GLY A 182 8.86 9.29 10.20
CA GLY A 182 9.24 10.56 9.59
C GLY A 182 8.52 10.79 8.27
N PHE A 183 8.49 9.78 7.41
CA PHE A 183 7.83 9.90 6.11
C PHE A 183 6.31 10.04 6.23
N ILE A 184 5.66 9.33 7.15
CA ILE A 184 4.24 9.53 7.44
C ILE A 184 3.98 10.96 7.96
N ALA A 185 4.85 11.49 8.83
CA ALA A 185 4.74 12.87 9.30
C ALA A 185 4.88 13.90 8.17
N GLU A 186 5.75 13.65 7.18
CA GLU A 186 5.82 14.48 5.96
C GLU A 186 4.50 14.45 5.18
N ILE A 187 3.90 13.27 4.98
CA ILE A 187 2.59 13.13 4.31
C ILE A 187 1.52 13.94 5.06
N HIS A 188 1.44 13.83 6.39
CA HIS A 188 0.49 14.60 7.18
C HIS A 188 0.70 16.10 7.04
N LYS A 189 1.96 16.56 7.13
CA LYS A 189 2.27 17.97 6.97
C LYS A 189 1.81 18.48 5.61
N THR A 190 2.09 17.74 4.53
CA THR A 190 1.64 18.08 3.18
C THR A 190 0.11 18.10 3.09
N CYS A 191 -0.58 17.12 3.69
CA CYS A 191 -2.04 17.10 3.72
C CYS A 191 -2.61 18.35 4.41
N SER A 192 -2.11 18.68 5.59
CA SER A 192 -2.53 19.87 6.34
C SER A 192 -2.26 21.17 5.58
N SER A 193 -1.09 21.31 4.93
CA SER A 193 -0.75 22.49 4.14
C SER A 193 -1.64 22.67 2.91
N ASN A 194 -2.16 21.57 2.35
CA ASN A 194 -2.98 21.60 1.13
C ASN A 194 -4.48 21.42 1.42
N ASN A 195 -4.90 21.50 2.69
CA ASN A 195 -6.28 21.28 3.13
C ASN A 195 -6.87 19.95 2.62
N ILE A 196 -6.06 18.88 2.71
CA ILE A 196 -6.42 17.50 2.37
C ILE A 196 -6.66 16.77 3.70
N GLU A 197 -7.80 16.11 3.82
CA GLU A 197 -8.10 15.26 4.98
C GLU A 197 -7.21 14.03 4.99
N PHE A 198 -6.58 13.70 6.11
CA PHE A 198 -5.99 12.38 6.32
C PHE A 198 -6.86 11.59 7.29
N VAL A 199 -7.40 10.45 6.83
CA VAL A 199 -8.27 9.59 7.63
C VAL A 199 -7.41 8.64 8.47
N ASN A 200 -7.57 8.74 9.80
CA ASN A 200 -6.83 7.92 10.76
C ASN A 200 -7.38 6.50 10.89
N GLU A 201 -8.67 6.32 10.62
CA GLU A 201 -9.27 5.00 10.58
C GLU A 201 -8.78 4.24 9.34
N SER A 202 -8.28 3.03 9.57
CA SER A 202 -7.72 2.17 8.55
C SER A 202 -8.08 0.71 8.78
N LEU A 203 -8.63 0.11 7.72
CA LEU A 203 -8.90 -1.32 7.64
C LEU A 203 -7.98 -1.96 6.62
N SER A 204 -7.40 -3.11 6.95
CA SER A 204 -6.54 -3.84 6.03
C SER A 204 -7.37 -4.82 5.21
N PRO A 205 -7.38 -4.70 3.87
CA PRO A 205 -8.07 -5.65 3.01
C PRO A 205 -7.24 -6.91 2.73
N SER A 206 -6.11 -7.11 3.42
CA SER A 206 -5.30 -8.31 3.24
C SER A 206 -6.08 -9.57 3.64
N ALA A 207 -5.86 -10.70 2.94
CA ALA A 207 -6.42 -11.99 3.33
C ALA A 207 -6.14 -12.31 4.81
N TYR A 208 -4.93 -11.99 5.27
CA TYR A 208 -4.53 -12.23 6.65
C TYR A 208 -5.40 -11.45 7.65
N ALA A 209 -5.61 -10.15 7.43
CA ALA A 209 -6.40 -9.33 8.34
C ALA A 209 -7.87 -9.74 8.36
N VAL A 210 -8.44 -10.06 7.19
CA VAL A 210 -9.84 -10.50 7.08
C VAL A 210 -10.03 -11.87 7.73
N ARG A 211 -9.20 -12.86 7.40
CA ARG A 211 -9.35 -14.24 7.90
C ARG A 211 -9.09 -14.39 9.40
N ASN A 212 -8.22 -13.55 9.97
CA ASN A 212 -7.96 -13.54 11.41
C ASN A 212 -8.91 -12.61 12.19
N GLY A 213 -9.94 -12.05 11.55
CA GLY A 213 -10.94 -11.19 12.20
C GLY A 213 -10.46 -9.79 12.58
N ALA A 214 -9.22 -9.41 12.23
CA ALA A 214 -8.70 -8.06 12.44
C ALA A 214 -9.42 -7.02 11.57
N THR A 215 -10.04 -7.44 10.46
CA THR A 215 -10.91 -6.61 9.62
C THR A 215 -12.19 -7.38 9.30
N SER A 216 -13.31 -6.88 9.82
CA SER A 216 -14.65 -7.42 9.52
C SER A 216 -15.09 -6.98 8.12
N ILE A 217 -15.64 -7.91 7.32
CA ILE A 217 -16.10 -7.62 5.95
C ILE A 217 -17.16 -6.51 5.92
N PRO A 218 -18.25 -6.55 6.72
CA PRO A 218 -19.21 -5.45 6.77
C PRO A 218 -18.56 -4.09 7.11
N LYS A 219 -17.59 -4.06 8.03
CA LYS A 219 -16.86 -2.81 8.35
C LYS A 219 -16.01 -2.32 7.18
N LEU A 220 -15.32 -3.24 6.51
CA LEU A 220 -14.52 -2.93 5.33
C LEU A 220 -15.39 -2.37 4.19
N ASP A 221 -16.57 -2.94 3.97
CA ASP A 221 -17.49 -2.49 2.93
C ASP A 221 -17.99 -1.06 3.19
N THR A 222 -18.42 -0.79 4.43
CA THR A 222 -18.85 0.55 4.84
C THR A 222 -17.71 1.57 4.68
N TRP A 223 -16.52 1.22 5.17
CA TRP A 223 -15.33 2.08 5.10
C TRP A 223 -14.93 2.38 3.65
N LEU A 224 -14.85 1.36 2.78
CA LEU A 224 -14.54 1.55 1.36
C LEU A 224 -15.60 2.41 0.67
N SER A 225 -16.88 2.17 0.94
CA SER A 225 -17.99 2.95 0.38
C SER A 225 -17.89 4.44 0.75
N GLN A 226 -17.65 4.74 2.03
CA GLN A 226 -17.51 6.10 2.54
C GLN A 226 -16.29 6.84 2.00
N HIS A 227 -15.15 6.16 1.86
CA HIS A 227 -13.89 6.83 1.56
C HIS A 227 -13.51 6.84 0.08
N LEU A 228 -14.09 5.93 -0.73
CA LEU A 228 -13.81 5.82 -2.15
C LEU A 228 -14.95 6.32 -3.05
N ASN A 229 -16.00 6.93 -2.47
CA ASN A 229 -17.16 7.47 -3.20
C ASN A 229 -17.80 6.41 -4.14
N LEU A 230 -17.96 5.17 -3.66
CA LEU A 230 -18.38 4.05 -4.52
C LEU A 230 -19.86 4.08 -4.86
N VAL A 231 -20.68 4.67 -3.98
CA VAL A 231 -22.12 4.86 -4.15
C VAL A 231 -22.37 6.31 -4.61
N PRO A 232 -23.33 6.56 -5.53
CA PRO A 232 -23.73 7.91 -5.94
C PRO A 232 -24.18 8.82 -4.80
#